data_AF-W4PBV6-F1
#
_entry.id   AF-W4PBV6-F1
#
_cell.length_a   1.000
_cell.length_b   1.000
_cell.length_c   1.000
_cell.angle_alpha   90.00
_cell.angle_beta   90.00
_cell.angle_gamma   90.00
#
_symmetry.space_group_name_H-M   'P 1'
#
loop_
_entity.id
_entity.type
_entity.pdbx_description
1 polymer ?
#
loop_
_entity_poly.entity_id
_entity_poly.type
_entity_poly.pdbx_seq_one_letter_code
_entity_poly.pdbx_strand_id
1 'polypeptide(L)'
;MVKGNVASVRTGWVNLYHSESFFMHTFVERLHAAGVAAPASYAFCPLPPEGAGRIARWETPVQKVLDQLMKESDNLNAEALLCRLGAHATGKKGVAAEDGLKEVEALIRLLGHDPKSYKLADGSGLSNYNYLSPALLVDLLKYAYSRTDIFRSLYKSLPIAGIDGTLKFRMKKTAAAGNVHAKTGSFTAINALAGYLKRKNGNQVAFAIMNQNVFPAAKARAFQDKVCEVLVAE
;
A
#
# COMPACT_ATOMS: atom_id res chain seq x y z
N MET A 1 0.62 23.11 -16.94
CA MET A 1 0.65 24.59 -17.04
C MET A 1 0.19 25.16 -15.71
N VAL A 2 1.07 25.89 -15.01
CA VAL A 2 0.74 26.56 -13.73
C VAL A 2 0.02 27.87 -14.05
N LYS A 3 -1.10 28.15 -13.38
CA LYS A 3 -1.91 29.37 -13.57
C LYS A 3 -2.44 29.88 -12.23
N GLY A 4 -2.75 31.18 -12.16
CA GLY A 4 -3.33 31.85 -10.99
C GLY A 4 -2.35 32.76 -10.25
N ASN A 5 -2.82 33.39 -9.18
CA ASN A 5 -2.03 34.27 -8.31
C ASN A 5 -1.72 33.57 -6.99
N VAL A 6 -0.50 33.74 -6.46
CA VAL A 6 -0.09 33.20 -5.16
C VAL A 6 0.47 34.31 -4.28
N ALA A 7 0.08 34.34 -3.00
CA ALA A 7 0.58 35.32 -2.03
C ALA A 7 1.88 34.87 -1.32
N SER A 8 2.28 33.60 -1.51
CA SER A 8 3.46 33.00 -0.91
C SER A 8 3.91 31.79 -1.73
N VAL A 9 5.13 31.28 -1.47
CA VAL A 9 5.66 30.08 -2.13
C VAL A 9 4.72 28.90 -1.91
N ARG A 10 4.36 28.22 -3.00
CA ARG A 10 3.54 27.02 -2.98
C ARG A 10 4.34 25.86 -3.55
N THR A 11 4.43 24.79 -2.78
CA THR A 11 4.97 23.51 -3.22
C THR A 11 3.83 22.51 -3.35
N GLY A 12 3.94 21.59 -4.31
CA GLY A 12 2.94 20.56 -4.55
C GLY A 12 3.51 19.45 -5.40
N TRP A 13 2.90 18.27 -5.29
CA TRP A 13 3.23 17.11 -6.10
C TRP A 13 2.41 17.13 -7.39
N VAL A 14 3.05 16.81 -8.50
CA VAL A 14 2.40 16.64 -9.81
C VAL A 14 2.76 15.28 -10.37
N ASN A 15 1.79 14.63 -11.01
CA ASN A 15 2.03 13.36 -11.67
C ASN A 15 2.85 13.59 -12.94
N LEU A 16 3.77 12.67 -13.21
CA LEU A 16 4.50 12.60 -14.47
C LEU A 16 3.74 11.70 -15.43
N TYR A 17 3.61 12.12 -16.69
CA TYR A 17 2.88 11.36 -17.70
C TYR A 17 3.63 10.09 -18.14
N HIS A 18 4.96 10.19 -18.31
CA HIS A 18 5.84 9.07 -18.67
C HIS A 18 6.98 8.93 -17.66
N SER A 19 6.77 8.08 -16.65
CA SER A 19 7.74 7.86 -15.57
C SER A 19 9.07 7.25 -16.06
N GLU A 20 8.99 6.38 -17.07
CA GLU A 20 10.11 5.74 -17.75
C GLU A 20 10.99 6.76 -18.49
N SER A 21 10.35 7.73 -19.17
CA SER A 21 11.05 8.81 -19.86
C SER A 21 11.74 9.75 -18.89
N PHE A 22 11.07 10.08 -17.77
CA PHE A 22 11.67 10.87 -16.71
C PHE A 22 12.88 10.17 -16.08
N PHE A 23 12.75 8.87 -15.75
CA PHE A 23 13.86 8.07 -15.23
C PHE A 23 15.06 8.08 -16.18
N MET A 24 14.85 7.78 -17.46
CA MET A 24 15.95 7.75 -18.44
C MET A 24 16.60 9.11 -18.63
N HIS A 25 15.79 10.19 -18.67
CA HIS A 25 16.30 11.54 -18.79
C HIS A 25 17.22 11.89 -17.61
N THR A 26 16.74 11.72 -16.38
CA THR A 26 17.52 12.00 -15.18
C THR A 26 18.72 11.06 -15.05
N PHE A 27 18.61 9.79 -15.46
CA PHE A 27 19.73 8.86 -15.42
C PHE A 27 20.88 9.30 -16.32
N VAL A 28 20.59 9.67 -17.58
CA VAL A 28 21.61 10.19 -18.52
C VAL A 28 22.23 11.49 -18.01
N GLU A 29 21.42 12.42 -17.52
CA GLU A 29 21.89 13.67 -16.91
C GLU A 29 22.89 13.40 -15.76
N ARG A 30 22.58 12.41 -14.90
CA ARG A 30 23.45 12.03 -13.77
C ARG A 30 24.73 11.32 -14.22
N LEU A 31 24.70 10.55 -15.31
CA LEU A 31 25.90 9.96 -15.89
C LEU A 31 26.85 11.05 -16.41
N HIS A 32 26.34 12.03 -17.15
CA HIS A 32 27.13 13.16 -17.64
C HIS A 32 27.73 13.97 -16.50
N ALA A 33 26.96 14.26 -15.46
CA ALA A 33 27.44 14.96 -14.28
C ALA A 33 28.55 14.20 -13.52
N ALA A 34 28.56 12.86 -13.63
CA ALA A 34 29.61 12.01 -13.08
C ALA A 34 30.82 11.82 -14.04
N GLY A 35 30.83 12.49 -15.20
CA GLY A 35 31.89 12.38 -16.21
C GLY A 35 31.82 11.11 -17.06
N VAL A 36 30.72 10.34 -16.98
CA VAL A 36 30.51 9.16 -17.82
C VAL A 36 29.95 9.58 -19.17
N ALA A 37 30.67 9.27 -20.24
CA ALA A 37 30.20 9.51 -21.60
C ALA A 37 28.94 8.67 -21.88
N ALA A 38 27.83 9.34 -22.22
CA ALA A 38 26.59 8.69 -22.61
C ALA A 38 25.99 9.39 -23.86
N PRO A 39 25.29 8.66 -24.75
CA PRO A 39 24.67 9.24 -25.93
C PRO A 39 23.67 10.37 -25.60
N ALA A 40 23.56 11.35 -26.51
CA ALA A 40 22.63 12.48 -26.37
C ALA A 40 21.15 12.09 -26.56
N SER A 41 20.88 10.93 -27.17
CA SER A 41 19.55 10.40 -27.41
C SER A 41 19.46 8.94 -26.99
N TYR A 42 18.23 8.50 -26.66
CA TYR A 42 17.93 7.14 -26.25
C TYR A 42 16.56 6.71 -26.76
N ALA A 43 16.35 5.40 -26.85
CA ALA A 43 15.09 4.76 -27.18
C ALA A 43 14.83 3.58 -26.24
N PHE A 44 13.56 3.24 -26.05
CA PHE A 44 13.17 2.07 -25.27
C PHE A 44 13.10 0.84 -26.17
N CYS A 45 13.82 -0.22 -25.79
CA CYS A 45 13.76 -1.51 -26.46
C CYS A 45 13.87 -2.65 -25.44
N PRO A 46 13.31 -3.84 -25.74
CA PRO A 46 13.57 -5.03 -24.96
C PRO A 46 15.07 -5.36 -24.95
N LEU A 47 15.59 -5.79 -23.79
CA LEU A 47 16.96 -6.26 -23.69
C LEU A 47 17.14 -7.52 -24.57
N PRO A 48 18.14 -7.56 -25.48
CA PRO A 48 18.39 -8.73 -26.30
C PRO A 48 18.76 -9.95 -25.43
N PRO A 49 18.37 -11.17 -25.85
CA PRO A 49 18.62 -12.38 -25.07
C PRO A 49 20.11 -12.73 -24.96
N GLU A 50 20.93 -12.29 -25.93
CA GLU A 50 22.36 -12.53 -25.99
C GLU A 50 23.14 -11.22 -26.20
N GLY A 51 24.43 -11.22 -25.84
CA GLY A 51 25.34 -10.09 -26.07
C GLY A 51 25.25 -8.94 -25.05
N ALA A 52 24.33 -8.99 -24.08
CA ALA A 52 24.22 -8.00 -23.02
C ALA A 52 24.87 -8.49 -21.70
N GLY A 53 25.82 -7.72 -21.17
CA GLY A 53 26.40 -7.92 -19.84
C GLY A 53 25.72 -7.02 -18.79
N ARG A 54 25.41 -7.56 -17.60
CA ARG A 54 24.88 -6.75 -16.49
C ARG A 54 26.00 -5.98 -15.80
N ILE A 55 25.99 -4.65 -15.94
CA ILE A 55 26.99 -3.75 -15.34
C ILE A 55 26.64 -3.42 -13.87
N ALA A 56 25.34 -3.29 -13.55
CA ALA A 56 24.88 -2.99 -12.20
C ALA A 56 23.52 -3.65 -11.92
N ARG A 57 23.23 -3.89 -10.63
CA ARG A 57 21.92 -4.31 -10.13
C ARG A 57 21.61 -3.50 -8.88
N TRP A 58 20.39 -2.98 -8.81
CA TRP A 58 19.87 -2.33 -7.62
C TRP A 58 18.59 -3.02 -7.20
N GLU A 59 18.45 -3.28 -5.90
CA GLU A 59 17.28 -3.95 -5.34
C GLU A 59 16.78 -3.20 -4.12
N THR A 60 15.46 -3.17 -3.96
CA THR A 60 14.81 -2.59 -2.78
C THR A 60 14.27 -3.75 -1.94
N PRO A 61 14.65 -3.85 -0.65
CA PRO A 61 14.08 -4.86 0.23
C PRO A 61 12.56 -4.75 0.31
N VAL A 62 11.85 -5.88 0.25
CA VAL A 62 10.38 -5.92 0.28
C VAL A 62 9.83 -5.18 1.51
N GLN A 63 10.47 -5.31 2.67
CA GLN A 63 10.06 -4.60 3.87
C GLN A 63 10.05 -3.07 3.67
N LYS A 64 11.02 -2.49 2.95
CA LYS A 64 11.05 -1.04 2.70
C LYS A 64 9.89 -0.59 1.81
N VAL A 65 9.51 -1.44 0.83
CA VAL A 65 8.33 -1.20 -0.01
C VAL A 65 7.06 -1.29 0.84
N LEU A 66 6.94 -2.32 1.68
CA LEU A 66 5.80 -2.52 2.57
C LEU A 66 5.65 -1.37 3.57
N ASP A 67 6.74 -0.90 4.19
CA ASP A 67 6.71 0.20 5.14
C ASP A 67 6.17 1.47 4.47
N GLN A 68 6.64 1.82 3.27
CA GLN A 68 6.13 2.97 2.53
C GLN A 68 4.64 2.79 2.14
N LEU A 69 4.30 1.63 1.57
CA LEU A 69 2.94 1.29 1.14
C LEU A 69 1.96 1.39 2.31
N MET A 70 2.30 0.78 3.44
CA MET A 70 1.38 0.65 4.57
C MET A 70 1.31 1.93 5.42
N LYS A 71 2.45 2.59 5.69
CA LYS A 71 2.50 3.80 6.53
C LYS A 71 1.93 5.02 5.83
N GLU A 72 2.30 5.24 4.57
CA GLU A 72 1.90 6.42 3.79
C GLU A 72 0.68 6.17 2.91
N SER A 73 0.19 4.92 2.83
CA SER A 73 -0.89 4.54 1.91
C SER A 73 -0.52 4.79 0.45
N ASP A 74 0.70 4.42 0.07
CA ASP A 74 1.25 4.70 -1.25
C ASP A 74 0.63 3.80 -2.33
N ASN A 75 -0.24 4.39 -3.16
CA ASN A 75 -1.00 3.65 -4.18
C ASN A 75 -0.09 3.08 -5.28
N LEU A 76 0.96 3.80 -5.67
CA LEU A 76 1.87 3.35 -6.73
C LEU A 76 2.62 2.10 -6.32
N ASN A 77 3.13 2.04 -5.08
CA ASN A 77 3.75 0.85 -4.53
C ASN A 77 2.77 -0.32 -4.41
N ALA A 78 1.49 -0.05 -4.13
CA ALA A 78 0.48 -1.11 -4.09
C ALA A 78 0.25 -1.74 -5.47
N GLU A 79 0.10 -0.93 -6.53
CA GLU A 79 0.00 -1.45 -7.90
C GLU A 79 1.30 -2.14 -8.36
N ALA A 80 2.46 -1.56 -8.05
CA ALA A 80 3.75 -2.15 -8.41
C ALA A 80 3.97 -3.51 -7.70
N LEU A 81 3.54 -3.64 -6.45
CA LEU A 81 3.62 -4.90 -5.70
C LEU A 81 2.66 -5.95 -6.26
N LEU A 82 1.46 -5.55 -6.69
CA LEU A 82 0.50 -6.42 -7.37
C LEU A 82 1.08 -6.95 -8.69
N CYS A 83 1.66 -6.06 -9.51
CA CYS A 83 2.37 -6.47 -10.73
C CYS A 83 3.55 -7.39 -10.40
N ARG A 84 4.33 -7.10 -9.35
CA ARG A 84 5.44 -7.95 -8.93
C ARG A 84 4.98 -9.36 -8.53
N LEU A 85 3.83 -9.47 -7.86
CA LEU A 85 3.20 -10.75 -7.53
C LEU A 85 2.85 -11.53 -8.80
N GLY A 86 2.18 -10.89 -9.77
CA GLY A 86 1.88 -11.49 -11.06
C GLY A 86 3.12 -11.92 -11.84
N ALA A 87 4.19 -11.12 -11.83
CA ALA A 87 5.47 -11.46 -12.48
C ALA A 87 6.14 -12.67 -11.82
N HIS A 88 6.08 -12.75 -10.49
CA HIS A 88 6.64 -13.87 -9.76
C HIS A 88 5.87 -15.18 -10.04
N ALA A 89 4.54 -15.12 -10.03
CA ALA A 89 3.70 -16.29 -10.25
C ALA A 89 3.76 -16.83 -11.69
N THR A 90 3.79 -15.93 -12.67
CA THR A 90 3.75 -16.31 -14.09
C THR A 90 5.13 -16.54 -14.72
N GLY A 91 6.19 -16.01 -14.12
CA GLY A 91 7.53 -15.97 -14.70
C GLY A 91 7.67 -15.05 -15.93
N LYS A 92 6.62 -14.29 -16.29
CA LYS A 92 6.61 -13.40 -17.44
C LYS A 92 7.40 -12.12 -17.15
N LYS A 93 8.05 -11.57 -18.18
CA LYS A 93 8.71 -10.26 -18.13
C LYS A 93 7.72 -9.09 -18.19
N GLY A 94 6.65 -9.26 -18.96
CA GLY A 94 5.53 -8.32 -19.03
C GLY A 94 4.32 -8.90 -18.31
N VAL A 95 3.77 -8.13 -17.38
CA VAL A 95 2.61 -8.52 -16.58
C VAL A 95 1.61 -7.39 -16.50
N ALA A 96 0.35 -7.76 -16.36
CA ALA A 96 -0.73 -6.83 -16.09
C ALA A 96 -1.22 -6.99 -14.64
N ALA A 97 -2.00 -6.03 -14.15
CA ALA A 97 -2.55 -6.07 -12.80
C ALA A 97 -3.40 -7.35 -12.57
N GLU A 98 -4.08 -7.81 -13.62
CA GLU A 98 -4.91 -9.03 -13.62
C GLU A 98 -4.10 -10.29 -13.32
N ASP A 99 -2.81 -10.34 -13.71
CA ASP A 99 -1.95 -11.48 -13.35
C ASP A 99 -1.72 -11.53 -11.83
N GLY A 100 -1.57 -10.37 -11.17
CA GLY A 100 -1.45 -10.28 -9.72
C GLY A 100 -2.78 -10.56 -9.00
N LEU A 101 -3.90 -10.08 -9.55
CA LEU A 101 -5.23 -10.29 -8.95
C LEU A 101 -5.60 -11.78 -8.87
N LYS A 102 -5.19 -12.60 -9.83
CA LYS A 102 -5.38 -14.07 -9.77
C LYS A 102 -4.74 -14.71 -8.54
N GLU A 103 -3.58 -14.21 -8.12
CA GLU A 103 -2.90 -14.67 -6.91
C GLU A 103 -3.65 -14.21 -5.64
N VAL A 104 -4.24 -13.01 -5.67
CA VAL A 104 -5.11 -12.55 -4.58
C VAL A 104 -6.38 -13.41 -4.50
N GLU A 105 -7.00 -13.79 -5.62
CA GLU A 105 -8.12 -14.74 -5.63
C GLU A 105 -7.73 -16.12 -5.09
N ALA A 106 -6.51 -16.60 -5.42
CA ALA A 106 -5.99 -17.84 -4.85
C ALA A 106 -5.85 -17.74 -3.33
N LEU A 107 -5.37 -16.62 -2.81
CA LEU A 107 -5.33 -16.37 -1.36
C LEU A 107 -6.73 -16.32 -0.75
N ILE A 108 -7.71 -15.67 -1.39
CA ILE A 108 -9.10 -15.65 -0.91
C ILE A 108 -9.66 -17.08 -0.76
N ARG A 109 -9.40 -17.95 -1.76
CA ARG A 109 -9.76 -19.39 -1.67
C ARG A 109 -9.08 -20.08 -0.51
N LEU A 110 -7.78 -19.83 -0.30
CA LEU A 110 -7.02 -20.39 0.81
C LEU A 110 -7.60 -19.98 2.18
N LEU A 111 -8.15 -18.77 2.27
CA LEU A 111 -8.83 -18.28 3.47
C LEU A 111 -10.23 -18.89 3.68
N GLY A 112 -10.70 -19.76 2.78
CA GLY A 112 -11.99 -20.43 2.88
C GLY A 112 -13.17 -19.63 2.33
N HIS A 113 -12.91 -18.56 1.57
CA HIS A 113 -13.95 -17.75 0.95
C HIS A 113 -14.02 -17.99 -0.56
N ASP A 114 -15.18 -17.73 -1.17
CA ASP A 114 -15.33 -17.77 -2.64
C ASP A 114 -14.90 -16.44 -3.26
N PRO A 115 -13.85 -16.40 -4.11
CA PRO A 115 -13.43 -15.17 -4.80
C PRO A 115 -14.54 -14.50 -5.60
N LYS A 116 -15.51 -15.26 -6.12
CA LYS A 116 -16.64 -14.70 -6.88
C LYS A 116 -17.58 -13.84 -6.02
N SER A 117 -17.49 -13.94 -4.70
CA SER A 117 -18.21 -13.09 -3.76
C SER A 117 -17.56 -11.71 -3.58
N TYR A 118 -16.40 -11.49 -4.19
CA TYR A 118 -15.65 -10.24 -4.11
C TYR A 118 -15.34 -9.72 -5.52
N LYS A 119 -14.97 -8.45 -5.57
CA LYS A 119 -14.46 -7.84 -6.79
C LYS A 119 -13.27 -6.99 -6.42
N LEU A 120 -12.12 -7.29 -7.00
CA LEU A 120 -10.89 -6.53 -6.81
C LEU A 120 -10.46 -6.04 -8.19
N ALA A 121 -10.34 -4.74 -8.34
CA ALA A 121 -10.03 -4.09 -9.60
C ALA A 121 -8.59 -3.56 -9.65
N ASP A 122 -7.99 -3.32 -8.48
CA ASP A 122 -6.64 -2.77 -8.35
C ASP A 122 -5.99 -3.19 -7.03
N GLY A 123 -4.69 -2.90 -6.87
CA GLY A 123 -3.94 -3.21 -5.65
C GLY A 123 -4.06 -2.14 -4.56
N SER A 124 -4.35 -0.90 -4.95
CA SER A 124 -4.35 0.27 -4.05
C SER A 124 -5.66 0.52 -3.31
N GLY A 125 -6.78 0.02 -3.82
CA GLY A 125 -8.10 0.30 -3.28
C GLY A 125 -8.73 1.60 -3.77
N LEU A 126 -8.17 2.26 -4.78
CA LEU A 126 -8.69 3.52 -5.34
C LEU A 126 -9.93 3.30 -6.22
N SER A 127 -10.04 2.13 -6.85
CA SER A 127 -11.17 1.79 -7.69
C SER A 127 -12.44 1.65 -6.86
N ASN A 128 -13.49 2.35 -7.29
CA ASN A 128 -14.85 2.18 -6.77
C ASN A 128 -15.44 0.79 -7.04
N TYR A 129 -14.78 -0.02 -7.88
CA TYR A 129 -15.18 -1.39 -8.15
C TYR A 129 -14.56 -2.41 -7.21
N ASN A 130 -13.84 -1.97 -6.18
CA ASN A 130 -13.38 -2.84 -5.11
C ASN A 130 -14.50 -3.13 -4.11
N TYR A 131 -14.89 -4.40 -4.02
CA TYR A 131 -15.89 -4.91 -3.09
C TYR A 131 -15.30 -6.07 -2.30
N LEU A 132 -15.15 -5.84 -0.99
CA LEU A 132 -14.66 -6.82 -0.03
C LEU A 132 -15.46 -6.74 1.28
N SER A 133 -15.38 -7.79 2.10
CA SER A 133 -16.08 -7.86 3.39
C SER A 133 -15.11 -7.64 4.57
N PRO A 134 -15.59 -7.11 5.71
CA PRO A 134 -14.81 -7.10 6.95
C PRO A 134 -14.39 -8.50 7.40
N ALA A 135 -15.22 -9.52 7.15
CA ALA A 135 -14.92 -10.91 7.48
C ALA A 135 -13.66 -11.41 6.74
N LEU A 136 -13.57 -11.15 5.43
CA LEU A 136 -12.39 -11.51 4.63
C LEU A 136 -11.11 -10.84 5.18
N LEU A 137 -11.18 -9.55 5.54
CA LEU A 137 -10.04 -8.85 6.12
C LEU A 137 -9.62 -9.43 7.48
N VAL A 138 -10.58 -9.77 8.34
CA VAL A 138 -10.30 -10.39 9.64
C VAL A 138 -9.66 -11.77 9.44
N ASP A 139 -10.14 -12.58 8.50
CA ASP A 139 -9.55 -13.89 8.22
C ASP A 139 -8.16 -13.78 7.58
N LEU A 140 -7.92 -12.79 6.72
CA LEU A 140 -6.58 -12.47 6.23
C LEU A 140 -5.62 -12.12 7.38
N LEU A 141 -6.06 -11.29 8.32
CA LEU A 141 -5.26 -10.90 9.49
C LEU A 141 -5.01 -12.10 10.42
N LYS A 142 -6.00 -12.97 10.63
CA LYS A 142 -5.82 -14.22 11.40
C LYS A 142 -4.84 -15.17 10.71
N TYR A 143 -4.95 -15.31 9.38
CA TYR A 143 -4.01 -16.10 8.59
C TYR A 143 -2.58 -15.56 8.71
N ALA A 144 -2.40 -14.25 8.54
CA ALA A 144 -1.11 -13.60 8.73
C ALA A 144 -0.56 -13.84 10.14
N TYR A 145 -1.39 -13.67 11.18
CA TYR A 145 -1.01 -13.94 12.57
C TYR A 145 -0.54 -15.38 12.81
N SER A 146 -1.17 -16.36 12.15
CA SER A 146 -0.80 -17.79 12.25
C SER A 146 0.56 -18.13 11.60
N ARG A 147 1.15 -17.19 10.84
CA ARG A 147 2.42 -17.34 10.11
C ARG A 147 3.41 -16.31 10.61
N THR A 148 4.35 -16.72 11.45
CA THR A 148 5.22 -15.80 12.20
C THR A 148 6.01 -14.82 11.32
N ASP A 149 6.51 -15.28 10.17
CA ASP A 149 7.24 -14.46 9.20
C ASP A 149 6.34 -13.41 8.53
N ILE A 150 5.15 -13.82 8.07
CA ILE A 150 4.14 -12.92 7.48
C ILE A 150 3.68 -11.90 8.51
N PHE A 151 3.32 -12.36 9.72
CA PHE A 151 2.87 -11.50 10.80
C PHE A 151 3.89 -10.42 11.13
N ARG A 152 5.16 -10.79 11.34
CA ARG A 152 6.21 -9.82 11.72
C ARG A 152 6.40 -8.76 10.65
N SER A 153 6.42 -9.14 9.37
CA SER A 153 6.59 -8.20 8.26
C SER A 153 5.40 -7.24 8.14
N LEU A 154 4.18 -7.80 8.15
CA LEU A 154 2.94 -7.02 8.09
C LEU A 154 2.79 -6.09 9.30
N TYR A 155 2.90 -6.63 10.51
CA TYR A 155 2.68 -5.90 11.76
C TYR A 155 3.62 -4.71 11.92
N LYS A 156 4.89 -4.86 11.51
CA LYS A 156 5.89 -3.78 11.51
C LYS A 156 5.51 -2.65 10.55
N SER A 157 4.95 -2.99 9.39
CA SER A 157 4.60 -2.02 8.35
C SER A 157 3.30 -1.24 8.64
N LEU A 158 2.41 -1.78 9.49
CA LEU A 158 1.13 -1.13 9.81
C LEU A 158 1.33 0.19 10.57
N PRO A 159 0.62 1.29 10.21
CA PRO A 159 0.59 2.52 11.00
C PRO A 159 0.23 2.28 12.46
N ILE A 160 0.89 2.99 13.37
CA ILE A 160 0.68 2.88 14.81
C ILE A 160 -0.07 4.11 15.32
N ALA A 161 -1.18 3.85 16.02
CA ALA A 161 -2.04 4.88 16.58
C ALA A 161 -1.28 5.91 17.43
N GLY A 162 -1.41 7.18 17.05
CA GLY A 162 -0.77 8.31 17.75
C GLY A 162 0.73 8.48 17.50
N ILE A 163 1.36 7.61 16.71
CA ILE A 163 2.82 7.57 16.52
C ILE A 163 3.20 7.89 15.07
N ASP A 164 2.74 7.11 14.08
CA ASP A 164 3.25 7.23 12.71
C ASP A 164 2.20 6.97 11.61
N GLY A 165 2.64 7.16 10.36
CA GLY A 165 1.84 6.99 9.15
C GLY A 165 0.53 7.76 9.18
N THR A 166 -0.51 7.17 8.59
CA THR A 166 -1.86 7.75 8.54
C THR A 166 -2.59 7.80 9.89
N LEU A 167 -2.07 7.15 10.93
CA LEU A 167 -2.63 7.18 12.28
C LEU A 167 -1.89 8.13 13.24
N LYS A 168 -0.83 8.81 12.78
CA LYS A 168 0.02 9.68 13.62
C LYS A 168 -0.72 10.75 14.41
N PHE A 169 -1.90 11.19 13.96
CA PHE A 169 -2.72 12.21 14.64
C PHE A 169 -4.05 11.65 15.19
N ARG A 170 -4.30 10.35 15.09
CA ARG A 170 -5.52 9.68 15.57
C ARG A 170 -5.27 8.99 16.91
N MET A 171 -6.31 8.89 17.74
CA MET A 171 -6.28 8.18 19.03
C MET A 171 -5.15 8.63 19.99
N LYS A 172 -4.66 9.87 19.88
CA LYS A 172 -3.67 10.39 20.83
C LYS A 172 -4.29 10.55 22.21
N LYS A 173 -3.47 10.32 23.25
CA LYS A 173 -3.87 10.48 24.65
C LYS A 173 -5.05 9.58 25.06
N THR A 174 -5.24 8.44 24.38
CA THR A 174 -6.25 7.43 24.72
C THR A 174 -5.56 6.09 24.92
N ALA A 175 -6.29 5.09 25.44
CA ALA A 175 -5.75 3.74 25.63
C ALA A 175 -5.29 3.07 24.33
N ALA A 176 -5.84 3.50 23.18
CA ALA A 176 -5.50 2.96 21.87
C ALA A 176 -4.14 3.44 21.33
N ALA A 177 -3.59 4.56 21.84
CA ALA A 177 -2.28 5.07 21.44
C ALA A 177 -1.19 4.01 21.66
N GLY A 178 -0.40 3.71 20.64
CA GLY A 178 0.64 2.68 20.69
C GLY A 178 0.16 1.23 20.74
N ASN A 179 -1.15 0.99 20.97
CA ASN A 179 -1.72 -0.36 21.08
C ASN A 179 -2.47 -0.80 19.82
N VAL A 180 -2.85 0.14 18.95
CA VAL A 180 -3.51 -0.15 17.67
C VAL A 180 -2.52 0.00 16.52
N HIS A 181 -2.35 -1.08 15.76
CA HIS A 181 -1.55 -1.16 14.55
C HIS A 181 -2.49 -1.48 13.39
N ALA A 182 -2.81 -0.50 12.55
CA ALA A 182 -3.87 -0.66 11.56
C ALA A 182 -3.67 0.17 10.30
N LYS A 183 -4.12 -0.38 9.17
CA LYS A 183 -4.17 0.31 7.90
C LYS A 183 -5.47 1.09 7.78
N THR A 184 -5.37 2.35 7.36
CA THR A 184 -6.52 3.19 7.03
C THR A 184 -6.89 3.05 5.55
N GLY A 185 -8.18 3.14 5.24
CA GLY A 185 -8.71 3.39 3.90
C GLY A 185 -9.62 4.61 3.92
N SER A 186 -9.47 5.50 2.94
CA SER A 186 -10.31 6.69 2.80
C SER A 186 -10.60 6.97 1.33
N PHE A 187 -11.88 6.94 1.01
CA PHE A 187 -12.42 7.37 -0.28
C PHE A 187 -13.67 8.21 -0.02
N THR A 188 -14.23 8.85 -1.04
CA THR A 188 -15.44 9.69 -0.88
C THR A 188 -16.55 8.88 -0.22
N ALA A 189 -17.00 9.33 0.97
CA ALA A 189 -18.01 8.69 1.83
C ALA A 189 -17.70 7.26 2.33
N ILE A 190 -16.50 6.74 2.08
CA ILE A 190 -16.06 5.39 2.51
C ILE A 190 -14.83 5.53 3.40
N ASN A 191 -14.89 4.98 4.61
CA ASN A 191 -13.75 4.95 5.52
C ASN A 191 -13.60 3.54 6.09
N ALA A 192 -12.38 3.03 6.10
CA ALA A 192 -12.06 1.73 6.65
C ALA A 192 -10.86 1.81 7.60
N LEU A 193 -10.84 0.92 8.58
CA LEU A 193 -9.72 0.69 9.48
C LEU A 193 -9.63 -0.80 9.78
N ALA A 194 -8.51 -1.42 9.44
CA ALA A 194 -8.30 -2.85 9.68
C ALA A 194 -6.88 -3.12 10.15
N GLY A 195 -6.72 -4.05 11.08
CA GLY A 195 -5.42 -4.40 11.64
C GLY A 195 -5.55 -5.12 12.96
N TYR A 196 -4.60 -4.87 13.84
CA TYR A 196 -4.52 -5.49 15.15
C TYR A 196 -4.56 -4.46 16.26
N LEU A 197 -5.17 -4.84 17.38
CA LEU A 197 -5.07 -4.09 18.63
C LEU A 197 -4.68 -5.02 19.77
N LYS A 198 -3.97 -4.47 20.75
CA LYS A 198 -3.58 -5.20 21.98
C LYS A 198 -4.49 -4.76 23.12
N ARG A 199 -5.19 -5.73 23.73
CA ARG A 199 -6.05 -5.53 24.90
C ARG A 199 -5.25 -5.38 26.19
N LYS A 200 -5.88 -4.84 27.25
CA LYS A 200 -5.24 -4.73 28.58
C LYS A 200 -4.82 -6.09 29.16
N ASN A 201 -5.60 -7.13 28.88
CA ASN A 201 -5.28 -8.50 29.29
C ASN A 201 -4.14 -9.15 28.48
N GLY A 202 -3.54 -8.42 27.52
CA GLY A 202 -2.43 -8.87 26.69
C GLY A 202 -2.83 -9.57 25.39
N ASN A 203 -4.13 -9.87 25.20
CA ASN A 203 -4.60 -10.55 23.99
C ASN A 203 -4.48 -9.65 22.75
N GLN A 204 -4.02 -10.23 21.65
CA GLN A 204 -4.03 -9.60 20.35
C GLN A 204 -5.38 -9.86 19.67
N VAL A 205 -6.03 -8.80 19.18
CA VAL A 205 -7.31 -8.88 18.47
C VAL A 205 -7.11 -8.39 17.05
N ALA A 206 -7.48 -9.21 16.06
CA ALA A 206 -7.63 -8.80 14.68
C ALA A 206 -9.01 -8.17 14.47
N PHE A 207 -9.09 -7.05 13.76
CA PHE A 207 -10.33 -6.33 13.54
C PHE A 207 -10.39 -5.70 12.14
N ALA A 208 -11.61 -5.47 11.65
CA ALA A 208 -11.88 -4.67 10.47
C ALA A 208 -13.18 -3.88 10.68
N ILE A 209 -13.12 -2.57 10.45
CA ILE A 209 -14.26 -1.66 10.52
C ILE A 209 -14.39 -0.99 9.16
N MET A 210 -15.55 -1.13 8.52
CA MET A 210 -15.84 -0.51 7.21
C MET A 210 -17.12 0.32 7.34
N ASN A 211 -17.00 1.61 7.10
CA ASN A 211 -18.11 2.55 7.12
C ASN A 211 -18.33 3.06 5.68
N GLN A 212 -19.51 2.83 5.14
CA GLN A 212 -19.93 3.35 3.83
C GLN A 212 -21.03 4.38 3.99
N ASN A 213 -21.16 5.29 3.02
CA ASN A 213 -22.17 6.35 3.00
C ASN A 213 -22.16 7.28 4.23
N VAL A 214 -20.98 7.53 4.80
CA VAL A 214 -20.83 8.43 5.97
C VAL A 214 -20.14 9.73 5.57
N PHE A 215 -20.84 10.85 5.78
CA PHE A 215 -20.31 12.19 5.55
C PHE A 215 -20.55 13.11 6.76
N PRO A 216 -19.58 13.96 7.15
CA PRO A 216 -18.20 14.01 6.66
C PRO A 216 -17.36 12.82 7.17
N ALA A 217 -16.26 12.50 6.48
CA ALA A 217 -15.34 11.40 6.84
C ALA A 217 -14.83 11.46 8.29
N ALA A 218 -14.79 12.65 8.90
CA ALA A 218 -14.46 12.83 10.32
C ALA A 218 -15.38 12.03 11.26
N LYS A 219 -16.68 11.91 10.96
CA LYS A 219 -17.63 11.13 11.77
C LYS A 219 -17.30 9.64 11.75
N ALA A 220 -17.00 9.09 10.57
CA ALA A 220 -16.64 7.68 10.42
C ALA A 220 -15.32 7.36 11.15
N ARG A 221 -14.31 8.24 11.02
CA ARG A 221 -13.03 8.08 11.71
C ARG A 221 -13.18 8.18 13.23
N ALA A 222 -14.00 9.09 13.73
CA ALA A 222 -14.28 9.20 15.17
C ALA A 222 -14.96 7.94 15.72
N PHE A 223 -15.89 7.34 14.96
CA PHE A 223 -16.50 6.06 15.32
C PHE A 223 -15.45 4.94 15.38
N GLN A 224 -14.60 4.81 14.35
CA GLN A 224 -13.52 3.81 14.32
C GLN A 224 -12.56 3.97 15.51
N ASP A 225 -12.13 5.20 15.79
CA ASP A 225 -11.23 5.52 16.91
C ASP A 225 -11.90 5.11 18.23
N LYS A 226 -13.19 5.42 18.40
CA LYS A 226 -13.91 5.09 19.63
C LYS A 226 -14.08 3.58 19.84
N VAL A 227 -14.37 2.83 18.78
CA VAL A 227 -14.43 1.36 18.84
C VAL A 227 -13.07 0.80 19.28
N CYS A 228 -11.97 1.29 18.70
CA CYS A 228 -10.63 0.83 19.08
C CYS A 228 -10.30 1.16 20.55
N GLU A 229 -10.66 2.35 21.04
CA GLU A 229 -10.47 2.73 22.44
C GLU A 229 -11.20 1.80 23.41
N VAL A 230 -12.46 1.46 23.09
CA VAL A 230 -13.26 0.54 23.92
C VAL A 230 -12.63 -0.86 23.90
N LEU A 231 -12.33 -1.39 22.73
CA LEU A 231 -11.76 -2.74 22.60
C LEU A 231 -10.41 -2.89 23.29
N VAL A 232 -9.55 -1.87 23.26
CA VAL A 232 -8.27 -1.91 23.98
C VAL A 232 -8.47 -1.86 25.50
N ALA A 233 -9.50 -1.15 25.97
CA ALA A 233 -9.76 -0.96 27.38
C ALA A 233 -10.36 -2.19 28.09
N GLU A 234 -10.96 -3.11 27.34
CA GLU A 234 -11.42 -4.43 27.80
C GLU A 234 -10.28 -5.44 27.94
#